data_AF-A0A1W6D1M4-F1
#
_entry.id   AF-A0A1W6D1M4-F1
#
_cell.length_a   1.000
_cell.length_b   1.000
_cell.length_c   1.000
_cell.angle_alpha   90.00
_cell.angle_beta   90.00
_cell.angle_gamma   90.00
#
_symmetry.space_group_name_H-M   'P 1'
#
loop_
_entity.id
_entity.type
_entity.pdbx_description
1 polymer ?
#
loop_
_entity_poly.entity_id
_entity_poly.type
_entity_poly.pdbx_seq_one_letter_code
_entity_poly.pdbx_strand_id
1 'polypeptide(L)'
;MTSADRVARAILWLIPQADLIVMSLGLPADRAPLADACAQTQRAGVAMVASAPARGGPCWPAAYPGVIAASGDARCGWDDLSLLPGRRIGAWCASPEQGAAGMGAAATGGAAMGGASLAAARVAGHLAAHWPEARHHPELWLAARAAHVGAERRGVPA
;
A
#
# COMPACT_ATOMS: atom_id res chain seq x y z
N MET A 1 4.81 -21.28 3.51
CA MET A 1 3.98 -20.39 4.34
C MET A 1 4.86 -19.28 4.89
N THR A 2 4.44 -18.01 4.78
CA THR A 2 5.20 -16.85 5.28
C THR A 2 4.87 -16.63 6.76
N SER A 3 5.89 -16.48 7.62
CA SER A 3 5.72 -16.22 9.05
C SER A 3 6.06 -14.76 9.41
N ALA A 4 5.47 -14.25 10.48
CA ALA A 4 5.76 -12.90 10.96
C ALA A 4 7.24 -12.70 11.32
N ASP A 5 7.90 -13.70 11.92
CA ASP A 5 9.34 -13.67 12.22
C ASP A 5 10.19 -13.55 10.94
N ARG A 6 9.86 -14.31 9.89
CA ARG A 6 10.58 -14.23 8.61
C ARG A 6 10.45 -12.84 7.98
N VAL A 7 9.25 -12.26 8.04
CA VAL A 7 8.98 -10.91 7.53
C VAL A 7 9.73 -9.86 8.36
N ALA A 8 9.70 -9.97 9.70
CA ALA A 8 10.43 -9.08 10.59
C ALA A 8 11.94 -9.07 10.29
N ARG A 9 12.56 -10.24 10.14
CA ARG A 9 13.99 -10.35 9.78
C ARG A 9 14.31 -9.72 8.44
N ALA A 10 13.43 -9.87 7.45
CA ALA A 10 13.60 -9.22 6.14
C ALA A 10 13.53 -7.69 6.24
N ILE A 11 12.59 -7.15 7.04
CA ILE A 11 12.51 -5.71 7.33
C ILE A 11 13.83 -5.22 7.96
N LEU A 12 14.29 -5.89 9.01
CA LEU A 12 15.51 -5.48 9.72
C LEU A 12 16.75 -5.51 8.82
N TRP A 13 16.82 -6.49 7.91
CA TRP A 13 17.88 -6.58 6.91
C TRP A 13 17.83 -5.42 5.89
N LEU A 14 16.64 -4.92 5.55
CA LEU A 14 16.46 -3.82 4.60
C LEU A 14 16.73 -2.42 5.20
N ILE A 15 16.53 -2.23 6.51
CA ILE A 15 16.68 -0.92 7.17
C ILE A 15 17.98 -0.17 6.79
N PRO A 16 19.18 -0.76 6.85
CA PRO A 16 20.41 -0.02 6.58
C PRO A 16 20.62 0.32 5.09
N GLN A 17 19.79 -0.17 4.18
CA GLN A 17 20.01 -0.12 2.72
C GLN A 17 18.80 0.38 1.92
N ALA A 18 17.73 0.81 2.59
CA ALA A 18 16.50 1.25 1.93
C ALA A 18 15.93 2.49 2.61
N ASP A 19 15.53 3.48 1.82
CA ASP A 19 14.75 4.63 2.27
C ASP A 19 13.25 4.31 2.41
N LEU A 20 12.77 3.38 1.57
CA LEU A 20 11.37 3.00 1.44
C LEU A 20 11.26 1.48 1.28
N ILE A 21 10.42 0.84 2.09
CA ILE A 21 10.12 -0.59 2.02
C ILE A 21 8.67 -0.79 1.56
N VAL A 22 8.49 -1.65 0.56
CA VAL A 22 7.16 -2.02 0.04
C VAL A 22 6.80 -3.43 0.47
N MET A 23 5.69 -3.54 1.18
CA MET A 23 5.14 -4.80 1.67
C MET A 23 3.84 -5.09 0.92
N SER A 24 3.96 -5.64 -0.29
CA SER A 24 2.82 -6.08 -1.12
C SER A 24 2.15 -7.36 -0.60
N LEU A 25 2.09 -7.51 0.72
CA LEU A 25 1.56 -8.65 1.46
C LEU A 25 0.88 -8.15 2.74
N GLY A 26 0.17 -9.05 3.41
CA GLY A 26 -0.17 -8.85 4.79
C GLY A 26 -0.62 -10.12 5.49
N LEU A 27 -0.48 -10.13 6.81
CA LEU A 27 -0.69 -11.26 7.70
C LEU A 27 -1.95 -11.02 8.55
N PRO A 28 -2.71 -12.08 8.87
CA PRO A 28 -4.00 -11.95 9.55
C PRO A 28 -3.90 -11.67 11.05
N ALA A 29 -2.70 -11.79 11.65
CA ALA A 29 -2.52 -11.71 13.09
C ALA A 29 -1.41 -10.72 13.47
N ASP A 30 -1.67 -9.97 14.53
CA ASP A 30 -0.68 -9.15 15.23
C ASP A 30 0.36 -10.07 15.89
N ARG A 31 1.63 -9.70 15.75
CA ARG A 31 2.79 -10.45 16.25
C ARG A 31 3.89 -9.48 16.64
N ALA A 32 4.30 -9.54 17.92
CA ALA A 32 5.33 -8.67 18.47
C ALA A 32 6.60 -8.53 17.62
N PRO A 33 7.22 -9.61 17.08
CA PRO A 33 8.42 -9.44 16.25
C PRO A 33 8.21 -8.55 15.01
N LEU A 34 7.02 -8.61 14.40
CA LEU A 34 6.71 -7.78 13.24
C LEU A 34 6.41 -6.34 13.65
N ALA A 35 5.70 -6.14 14.77
CA ALA A 35 5.45 -4.82 15.33
C ALA A 35 6.78 -4.10 15.66
N ASP A 36 7.69 -4.79 16.33
CA ASP A 36 9.00 -4.27 16.73
C ASP A 36 9.86 -3.92 15.52
N ALA A 37 9.81 -4.72 14.45
CA ALA A 37 10.50 -4.42 13.20
C ALA A 37 9.93 -3.18 12.49
N CYS A 38 8.61 -2.99 12.48
CA CYS A 38 7.97 -1.80 11.92
C CYS A 38 8.31 -0.53 12.74
N ALA A 39 8.36 -0.65 14.06
CA ALA A 39 8.80 0.45 14.93
C ALA A 39 10.29 0.80 14.70
N GLN A 40 11.12 -0.18 14.32
CA GLN A 40 12.52 0.07 13.98
C GLN A 40 12.69 0.82 12.67
N THR A 41 11.85 0.58 11.64
CA THR A 41 11.95 1.35 10.39
C THR A 41 11.69 2.83 10.63
N GLN A 42 10.70 3.16 11.46
CA GLN A 42 10.40 4.56 11.82
C GLN A 42 11.54 5.24 12.54
N ARG A 43 12.16 4.57 13.51
CA ARG A 43 13.33 5.10 14.22
C ARG A 43 14.52 5.31 13.30
N ALA A 44 14.65 4.50 12.26
CA ALA A 44 15.69 4.63 11.25
C ALA A 44 15.35 5.63 10.13
N GLY A 45 14.17 6.26 10.14
CA GLY A 45 13.73 7.16 9.07
C GLY A 45 13.34 6.45 7.76
N VAL A 46 13.12 5.14 7.81
CA VAL A 46 12.72 4.32 6.66
C VAL A 46 11.19 4.26 6.58
N ALA A 47 10.63 4.76 5.47
CA ALA A 47 9.20 4.70 5.24
C ALA A 47 8.76 3.27 4.86
N MET A 48 7.51 2.92 5.20
CA MET A 48 6.94 1.63 4.85
C MET A 48 5.54 1.78 4.28
N VAL A 49 5.30 1.15 3.13
CA VAL A 49 3.97 1.03 2.52
C VAL A 49 3.56 -0.44 2.54
N ALA A 50 2.33 -0.74 2.97
CA ALA A 50 1.85 -2.10 3.08
C ALA A 50 0.41 -2.27 2.58
N SER A 51 0.12 -3.46 2.04
CA SER A 51 -1.22 -3.81 1.55
C SER A 51 -2.25 -3.84 2.68
N ALA A 52 -3.32 -3.04 2.54
CA ALA A 52 -4.50 -3.04 3.37
C ALA A 52 -5.75 -3.33 2.51
N PRO A 53 -6.22 -4.58 2.43
CA PRO A 53 -7.42 -4.93 1.69
C PRO A 53 -8.62 -4.06 2.06
N ALA A 54 -9.46 -3.71 1.07
CA ALA A 54 -10.63 -2.86 1.30
C ALA A 54 -11.69 -3.53 2.21
N ARG A 55 -11.70 -4.87 2.23
CA ARG A 55 -12.65 -5.72 2.97
C ARG A 55 -11.89 -6.67 3.90
N GLY A 56 -12.52 -7.03 5.01
CA GLY A 56 -11.97 -7.94 6.01
C GLY A 56 -11.47 -7.22 7.26
N GLY A 57 -10.85 -8.01 8.15
CA GLY A 57 -10.22 -7.49 9.37
C GLY A 57 -8.90 -6.74 9.11
N PRO A 58 -8.24 -6.27 10.18
CA PRO A 58 -6.93 -5.64 10.07
C PRO A 58 -5.91 -6.60 9.44
N CYS A 59 -4.99 -6.01 8.67
CA CYS A 59 -3.94 -6.73 7.97
C CYS A 59 -2.58 -6.16 8.40
N TRP A 60 -1.66 -7.02 8.80
CA TRP A 60 -0.36 -6.61 9.35
C TRP A 60 0.75 -6.81 8.30
N PRO A 61 1.63 -5.82 8.04
CA PRO A 61 1.95 -4.69 8.92
C PRO A 61 1.13 -3.42 8.68
N ALA A 62 0.23 -3.36 7.70
CA ALA A 62 -0.50 -2.14 7.35
C ALA A 62 -1.32 -1.52 8.50
N ALA A 63 -1.70 -2.31 9.51
CA ALA A 63 -2.40 -1.84 10.70
C ALA A 63 -1.48 -1.28 11.81
N TYR A 64 -0.15 -1.45 11.73
CA TYR A 64 0.75 -0.87 12.73
C TYR A 64 0.85 0.66 12.56
N PRO A 65 0.97 1.42 13.66
CA PRO A 65 1.23 2.86 13.60
C PRO A 65 2.44 3.15 12.71
N GLY A 66 2.37 4.24 11.94
CA GLY A 66 3.43 4.74 11.05
C GLY A 66 3.79 3.84 9.85
N VAL A 67 3.02 2.78 9.60
CA VAL A 67 3.02 2.09 8.29
C VAL A 67 1.93 2.73 7.41
N ILE A 68 2.27 3.04 6.17
CA ILE A 68 1.32 3.61 5.20
C ILE A 68 0.48 2.48 4.62
N ALA A 69 -0.78 2.43 5.04
CA ALA A 69 -1.74 1.45 4.57
C ALA A 69 -2.25 1.82 3.17
N ALA A 70 -2.02 0.95 2.18
CA ALA A 70 -2.43 1.15 0.81
C ALA A 70 -3.57 0.21 0.41
N SER A 71 -4.59 0.73 -0.27
CA SER A 71 -5.72 -0.05 -0.76
C SER A 71 -6.04 0.26 -2.21
N GLY A 72 -6.72 -0.66 -2.88
CA GLY A 72 -7.23 -0.38 -4.22
C GLY A 72 -8.41 0.57 -4.18
N ASP A 73 -8.44 1.53 -5.10
CA ASP A 73 -9.58 2.41 -5.34
C ASP A 73 -9.89 2.48 -6.84
N ALA A 74 -11.09 2.06 -7.21
CA ALA A 74 -11.53 2.02 -8.61
C ALA A 74 -11.77 3.42 -9.21
N ARG A 75 -11.86 4.45 -8.37
CA ARG A 75 -11.99 5.85 -8.83
C ARG A 75 -10.67 6.40 -9.37
N CYS A 76 -9.55 5.92 -8.84
CA CYS A 76 -8.22 6.40 -9.22
C CYS A 76 -7.83 5.93 -10.62
N GLY A 77 -7.38 6.85 -11.47
CA GLY A 77 -6.55 6.56 -12.64
C GLY A 77 -5.09 6.29 -12.27
N TRP A 78 -4.24 6.13 -13.29
CA TRP A 78 -2.84 5.73 -13.14
C TRP A 78 -2.05 6.62 -12.17
N ASP A 79 -2.25 7.94 -12.24
CA ASP A 79 -1.53 8.93 -11.42
C ASP A 79 -2.33 9.42 -10.21
N ASP A 80 -3.56 8.94 -10.06
CA ASP A 80 -4.45 9.41 -9.00
C ASP A 80 -4.23 8.64 -7.70
N LEU A 81 -4.34 9.39 -6.61
CA LEU A 81 -4.42 8.85 -5.26
C LEU A 81 -5.76 9.22 -4.64
N SER A 82 -6.18 8.47 -3.63
CA SER A 82 -7.32 8.83 -2.79
C SER A 82 -6.98 8.71 -1.31
N LEU A 83 -7.69 9.48 -0.48
CA LEU A 83 -7.65 9.39 0.96
C LEU A 83 -8.90 8.66 1.44
N LEU A 84 -8.74 7.38 1.74
CA LEU A 84 -9.81 6.50 2.19
C LEU A 84 -10.00 6.60 3.72
N PRO A 85 -11.16 6.15 4.25
CA PRO A 85 -11.37 6.08 5.69
C PRO A 85 -10.27 5.30 6.41
N GLY A 86 -9.92 5.75 7.62
CA GLY A 86 -8.82 5.20 8.41
C GLY A 86 -7.43 5.64 7.93
N ARG A 87 -7.33 6.76 7.20
CA ARG A 87 -6.07 7.32 6.64
C ARG A 87 -5.35 6.36 5.69
N ARG A 88 -6.09 5.47 5.04
CA ARG A 88 -5.55 4.58 4.01
C ARG A 88 -5.40 5.37 2.71
N ILE A 89 -4.31 5.12 1.99
CA ILE A 89 -4.10 5.70 0.67
C ILE A 89 -4.67 4.75 -0.37
N GLY A 90 -5.70 5.18 -1.08
CA GLY A 90 -6.21 4.47 -2.23
C GLY A 90 -5.39 4.82 -3.47
N ALA A 91 -5.21 3.85 -4.35
CA ALA A 91 -4.58 4.06 -5.65
C ALA A 91 -5.14 3.10 -6.68
N TRP A 92 -4.88 3.39 -7.94
CA TRP A 92 -5.23 2.46 -9.01
C TRP A 92 -4.53 1.12 -8.80
N CYS A 93 -5.33 0.06 -8.87
CA CYS A 93 -4.93 -1.27 -8.44
C CYS A 93 -5.21 -2.36 -9.47
N ALA A 94 -5.60 -2.01 -10.69
CA ALA A 94 -5.67 -2.97 -11.80
C ALA A 94 -4.26 -3.18 -12.38
N SER A 95 -4.04 -4.27 -13.11
CA SER A 95 -2.78 -4.45 -13.85
C SER A 95 -2.78 -3.63 -15.14
N PRO A 96 -1.71 -2.89 -15.50
CA PRO A 96 -1.62 -2.15 -16.77
C PRO A 96 -1.67 -3.07 -17.97
N GLU A 97 -1.14 -4.27 -17.79
CA GLU A 97 -1.14 -5.31 -18.81
C GLU A 97 -2.52 -5.93 -19.01
N GLN A 98 -3.55 -5.49 -18.27
CA GLN A 98 -4.92 -6.00 -18.33
C GLN A 98 -5.99 -4.90 -18.26
N GLY A 99 -5.63 -3.66 -17.89
CA GLY A 99 -6.50 -2.49 -17.86
C GLY A 99 -6.50 -1.80 -19.21
N ALA A 100 -7.47 -2.17 -20.05
CA ALA A 100 -7.57 -1.88 -21.48
C ALA A 100 -6.66 -2.77 -22.36
N ALA A 101 -7.19 -3.92 -22.77
CA ALA A 101 -6.69 -4.74 -23.89
C ALA A 101 -5.17 -5.06 -23.90
N GLY A 102 -4.61 -5.51 -22.77
CA GLY A 102 -3.22 -5.97 -22.69
C GLY A 102 -3.06 -7.49 -22.53
N MET A 103 -1.87 -7.99 -22.89
CA MET A 103 -1.50 -9.41 -23.09
C MET A 103 -1.53 -10.32 -21.84
N GLY A 104 -1.88 -9.81 -20.65
CA GLY A 104 -1.90 -10.59 -19.41
C GLY A 104 -3.17 -11.42 -19.18
N ALA A 105 -4.25 -11.21 -19.94
CA ALA A 105 -5.55 -11.86 -19.72
C ALA A 105 -5.51 -13.40 -19.91
N ALA A 106 -4.61 -13.89 -20.77
CA ALA A 106 -4.48 -15.32 -21.07
C ALA A 106 -3.80 -16.12 -19.95
N ALA A 107 -2.89 -15.51 -19.18
CA ALA A 107 -2.16 -16.19 -18.10
C ALA A 107 -2.96 -16.32 -16.79
N THR A 108 -4.09 -15.61 -16.67
CA THR A 108 -4.91 -15.51 -15.45
C THR A 108 -6.34 -16.00 -15.63
N GLY A 109 -6.64 -16.65 -16.76
CA GLY A 109 -7.98 -17.16 -17.06
C GLY A 109 -9.04 -16.05 -17.15
N GLY A 110 -8.66 -14.82 -17.55
CA GLY A 110 -9.60 -13.72 -17.71
C GLY A 110 -10.04 -13.00 -16.43
N ALA A 111 -9.42 -13.28 -15.27
CA ALA A 111 -9.70 -12.52 -14.05
C ALA A 111 -8.90 -11.21 -14.05
N ALA A 112 -9.57 -10.06 -14.03
CA ALA A 112 -8.93 -8.77 -13.79
C ALA A 112 -8.18 -8.82 -12.44
N MET A 113 -6.86 -8.83 -12.47
CA MET A 113 -6.04 -8.88 -11.26
C MET A 113 -6.04 -7.48 -10.62
N GLY A 114 -7.01 -7.25 -9.74
CA GLY A 114 -7.10 -6.08 -8.89
C GLY A 114 -6.69 -6.41 -7.46
N GLY A 115 -5.92 -5.58 -6.77
CA GLY A 115 -5.60 -5.88 -5.37
C GLY A 115 -4.80 -4.84 -4.60
N ALA A 116 -4.91 -4.89 -3.27
CA ALA A 116 -4.16 -4.02 -2.37
C ALA A 116 -2.63 -4.14 -2.54
N SER A 117 -2.13 -5.29 -3.02
CA SER A 117 -0.72 -5.48 -3.38
C SER A 117 -0.26 -4.61 -4.55
N LEU A 118 -1.09 -4.42 -5.57
CA LEU A 118 -0.80 -3.53 -6.68
C LEU A 118 -0.90 -2.07 -6.24
N ALA A 119 -1.90 -1.75 -5.41
CA ALA A 119 -2.02 -0.43 -4.81
C ALA A 119 -0.83 -0.07 -3.92
N ALA A 120 -0.31 -1.01 -3.11
CA ALA A 120 0.86 -0.79 -2.29
C ALA A 120 2.10 -0.46 -3.12
N ALA A 121 2.33 -1.22 -4.21
CA ALA A 121 3.41 -0.92 -5.15
C ALA A 121 3.23 0.45 -5.81
N ARG A 122 1.99 0.80 -6.20
CA ARG A 122 1.65 2.11 -6.79
C ARG A 122 1.95 3.27 -5.85
N VAL A 123 1.43 3.20 -4.62
CA VAL A 123 1.64 4.23 -3.60
C VAL A 123 3.12 4.41 -3.30
N ALA A 124 3.87 3.30 -3.19
CA ALA A 124 5.31 3.36 -3.04
C ALA A 124 6.03 3.99 -4.24
N GLY A 125 5.58 3.71 -5.46
CA GLY A 125 6.11 4.35 -6.67
C GLY A 125 5.93 5.87 -6.66
N HIS A 126 4.76 6.36 -6.21
CA HIS A 126 4.52 7.80 -6.04
C HIS A 126 5.48 8.44 -5.03
N LEU A 127 5.72 7.77 -3.90
CA LEU A 127 6.70 8.23 -2.90
C LEU A 127 8.12 8.22 -3.45
N ALA A 128 8.54 7.13 -4.09
CA ALA A 128 9.90 7.00 -4.61
C ALA A 128 10.20 8.07 -5.67
N ALA A 129 9.23 8.36 -6.55
CA ALA A 129 9.38 9.40 -7.58
C ALA A 129 9.51 10.82 -7.00
N HIS A 130 9.09 11.05 -5.76
CA HIS A 130 9.10 12.37 -5.09
C HIS A 130 9.70 12.27 -3.69
N TRP A 131 10.69 11.41 -3.52
CA TRP A 131 11.23 11.11 -2.19
C TRP A 131 11.85 12.32 -1.49
N PRO A 132 12.60 13.22 -2.18
CA PRO A 132 13.15 14.41 -1.54
C PRO A 132 12.08 15.29 -0.88
N GLU A 133 10.91 15.42 -1.49
CA GLU A 133 9.78 16.19 -0.96
C GLU A 133 8.98 15.41 0.09
N ALA A 134 8.80 14.11 -0.13
CA ALA A 134 7.92 13.29 0.69
C ALA A 134 8.56 12.78 1.99
N ARG A 135 9.88 12.60 2.05
CA ARG A 135 10.59 11.85 3.11
C ARG A 135 10.33 12.32 4.55
N HIS A 136 10.01 13.60 4.75
CA HIS A 136 9.78 14.14 6.09
C HIS A 136 8.41 13.74 6.67
N HIS A 137 7.39 13.68 5.80
CA HIS A 137 6.01 13.36 6.17
C HIS A 137 5.30 12.60 5.04
N PRO A 138 5.74 11.37 4.71
CA PRO A 138 5.33 10.68 3.49
C PRO A 138 3.81 10.42 3.42
N GLU A 139 3.18 10.09 4.55
CA GLU A 139 1.75 9.86 4.65
C GLU A 139 0.93 11.15 4.47
N LEU A 140 1.39 12.28 5.00
CA LEU A 140 0.74 13.58 4.84
C LEU A 140 0.91 14.09 3.40
N TRP A 141 2.10 13.88 2.83
CA TRP A 141 2.40 14.23 1.45
C TRP A 141 1.50 13.49 0.46
N LEU A 142 1.29 12.18 0.67
CA LEU A 142 0.33 11.38 -0.13
C LEU A 142 -1.11 11.87 0.06
N ALA A 143 -1.54 12.09 1.31
CA ALA A 143 -2.90 12.52 1.62
C ALA A 143 -3.22 13.90 1.01
N ALA A 144 -2.26 14.83 0.98
CA ALA A 144 -2.43 16.16 0.38
C ALA A 144 -2.62 16.11 -1.15
N ARG A 145 -2.25 15.00 -1.80
CA ARG A 145 -2.35 14.78 -3.25
C ARG A 145 -3.53 13.89 -3.65
N ALA A 146 -4.39 13.56 -2.70
CA ALA A 146 -5.56 12.75 -2.96
C ALA A 146 -6.57 13.49 -3.86
N ALA A 147 -6.83 12.95 -5.05
CA ALA A 147 -7.87 13.42 -5.97
C ALA A 147 -9.29 13.10 -5.46
N HIS A 148 -9.40 12.08 -4.60
CA HIS A 148 -10.66 11.68 -3.98
C HIS A 148 -10.51 11.53 -2.47
N VAL A 149 -11.55 11.92 -1.71
CA VAL A 149 -11.57 11.77 -0.25
C VAL A 149 -12.82 11.01 0.17
N GLY A 150 -12.66 10.11 1.15
CA GLY A 150 -13.73 9.27 1.67
C GLY A 150 -13.98 8.01 0.83
N ALA A 151 -14.95 7.20 1.23
CA ALA A 151 -15.31 5.97 0.54
C ALA A 151 -16.03 6.25 -0.81
N GLU A 152 -15.85 5.35 -1.78
CA GLU A 152 -16.66 5.35 -3.00
C GLU A 152 -18.14 5.13 -2.62
N ARG A 153 -19.01 6.03 -3.08
CA ARG A 153 -20.47 5.87 -2.94
C ARG A 153 -21.03 5.52 -4.32
N ARG A 154 -21.34 4.24 -4.54
CA ARG A 154 -22.11 3.82 -5.72
C ARG A 154 -23.60 3.99 -5.43
N GLY A 155 -24.29 4.81 -6.22
CA GLY A 155 -25.76 4.85 -6.24
C GLY A 155 -26.47 6.05 -5.62
N VAL A 156 -25.84 7.22 -5.47
CA VAL A 156 -26.59 8.48 -5.23
C VAL A 156 -26.71 9.21 -6.57
N PRO A 157 -27.91 9.34 -7.16
CA PRO A 157 -28.11 10.26 -8.28
C PRO A 157 -27.79 11.68 -7.81
N ALA A 158 -27.18 12.47 -8.69
CA ALA A 158 -27.04 13.91 -8.49
C ALA A 158 -28.40 14.61 -8.36
#